data_AF-A0A251Q8U8-F1
#
_entry.id   AF-A0A251Q8U8-F1
#
_cell.length_a   1.000
_cell.length_b   1.000
_cell.length_c   1.000
_cell.angle_alpha   90.00
_cell.angle_beta   90.00
_cell.angle_gamma   90.00
#
_symmetry.space_group_name_H-M   'P 1'
#
loop_
_entity.id
_entity.type
_entity.pdbx_description
1 polymer ?
#
loop_
_entity_poly.entity_id
_entity_poly.type
_entity_poly.pdbx_seq_one_letter_code
_entity_poly.pdbx_strand_id
1 'polypeptide(L)'
;MWTSVAHMDSPKIVDIGLSQMLSLLVDHNSDKELDVHLVGGFEDVSPNHGNCNTRSESQEKLAGYSFPLCAKIVETLWNRQEKFHIRTLFILGHNTRRDLEGNAYPIFNGFMVGTSTGSITPASFDRTLRCPDEIVRRIRVSASYEDSSWKGKLMETYDTQTDQFKIAPCCWTLRQLDISLSLQDYSDPEILLMCSTSPSAEAPDFVENMRRQWEYLVEHPDWRETFPMKQPRIFERTAEGGWRRQKALIP
;
A
#
# COMPACT_ATOMS: atom_id res chain seq x y z
N MET A 1 -12.60 -16.89 12.90
CA MET A 1 -11.37 -16.91 12.10
C MET A 1 -10.80 -15.51 12.15
N TRP A 2 -9.49 -15.35 12.36
CA TRP A 2 -8.85 -14.05 12.28
C TRP A 2 -8.21 -13.91 10.90
N THR A 3 -8.36 -12.74 10.29
CA THR A 3 -7.79 -12.45 8.97
C THR A 3 -7.10 -11.11 9.05
N SER A 4 -5.84 -11.08 8.63
CA SER A 4 -5.07 -9.85 8.49
C SER A 4 -4.66 -9.70 7.03
N VAL A 5 -4.81 -8.48 6.50
CA VAL A 5 -4.48 -8.15 5.11
C VAL A 5 -3.59 -6.91 5.12
N ALA A 6 -2.47 -6.99 4.42
CA ALA A 6 -1.56 -5.87 4.24
C ALA A 6 -1.18 -5.72 2.77
N HIS A 7 -1.04 -4.47 2.34
CA HIS A 7 -0.40 -4.11 1.08
C HIS A 7 1.00 -3.61 1.41
N MET A 8 2.02 -4.35 1.00
CA MET A 8 3.43 -4.02 1.22
C MET A 8 4.04 -3.53 -0.08
N ASP A 9 4.76 -2.42 -0.05
CA ASP A 9 5.33 -1.74 -1.22
C ASP A 9 6.86 -1.60 -1.15
N SER A 10 7.49 -2.00 -0.05
CA SER A 10 8.93 -1.91 0.14
C SER A 10 9.49 -3.06 0.96
N PRO A 11 10.63 -3.67 0.56
CA PRO A 11 11.35 -4.64 1.38
C PRO A 11 11.68 -4.12 2.79
N LYS A 12 11.88 -2.80 2.93
CA LYS A 12 12.29 -2.14 4.18
C LYS A 12 11.24 -2.21 5.29
N ILE A 13 9.97 -2.45 4.94
CA ILE A 13 8.87 -2.51 5.92
C ILE A 13 8.44 -3.93 6.26
N VAL A 14 8.94 -4.95 5.55
CA VAL A 14 8.39 -6.32 5.62
C VAL A 14 8.53 -6.91 7.01
N ASP A 15 9.73 -6.84 7.62
CA ASP A 15 9.98 -7.44 8.94
C ASP A 15 9.06 -6.86 10.01
N ILE A 16 8.95 -5.52 10.04
CA ILE A 16 8.14 -4.83 11.05
C ILE A 16 6.66 -4.95 10.73
N GLY A 17 6.27 -4.86 9.45
CA GLY A 17 4.89 -5.02 9.00
C GLY A 17 4.33 -6.38 9.36
N LEU A 18 5.07 -7.46 9.10
CA LEU A 18 4.65 -8.81 9.47
C LEU A 18 4.58 -8.97 11.01
N SER A 19 5.54 -8.41 11.75
CA SER A 19 5.51 -8.43 13.21
C SER A 19 4.29 -7.70 13.78
N GLN A 20 3.93 -6.54 13.21
CA GLN A 20 2.74 -5.77 13.57
C GLN A 20 1.45 -6.51 13.21
N MET A 21 1.39 -7.20 12.07
CA MET A 21 0.22 -8.02 11.72
C MET A 21 0.01 -9.16 12.70
N LEU A 22 1.09 -9.81 13.14
CA LEU A 22 1.03 -10.98 14.03
C LEU A 22 0.76 -10.61 15.49
N SER A 23 1.20 -9.44 15.95
CA SER A 23 0.92 -8.99 17.32
C SER A 23 -0.57 -8.79 17.60
N LEU A 24 -1.39 -8.60 16.56
CA LEU A 24 -2.84 -8.51 16.66
C LEU A 24 -3.54 -9.88 16.66
N LEU A 25 -2.84 -10.94 16.24
CA LEU A 25 -3.43 -12.24 15.95
C LEU A 25 -3.20 -13.28 17.05
N VAL A 26 -2.25 -13.08 17.97
CA VAL A 26 -1.71 -14.20 18.75
C VAL A 26 -1.53 -13.92 20.25
N ASP A 27 -2.20 -14.77 21.03
CA ASP A 27 -1.79 -15.19 22.36
C ASP A 27 -0.54 -16.09 22.17
N HIS A 28 0.64 -15.57 22.52
CA HIS A 28 1.99 -16.06 22.10
C HIS A 28 2.32 -17.54 22.42
N ASN A 29 1.41 -18.28 23.03
CA ASN A 29 1.58 -19.67 23.47
C ASN A 29 0.86 -20.71 22.61
N SER A 30 0.18 -20.32 21.51
CA SER A 30 -0.54 -21.29 20.67
C SER A 30 0.29 -21.77 19.49
N ASP A 31 0.46 -23.09 19.37
CA ASP A 31 1.18 -23.82 18.32
C ASP A 31 0.45 -23.80 16.95
N LYS A 32 -0.28 -22.70 16.67
CA LYS A 32 -1.18 -22.56 15.52
C LYS A 32 -0.40 -22.33 14.24
N GLU A 33 -0.80 -23.06 13.21
CA GLU A 33 -0.35 -22.86 11.85
C GLU A 33 -1.15 -21.72 11.19
N LEU A 34 -0.45 -20.82 10.52
CA LEU A 34 -1.02 -19.63 9.87
C LEU A 34 -1.03 -19.84 8.35
N ASP A 35 -2.22 -19.83 7.76
CA ASP A 35 -2.37 -19.86 6.31
C ASP A 35 -1.95 -18.51 5.70
N VAL A 36 -1.08 -18.55 4.69
CA VAL A 36 -0.52 -17.38 4.01
C VAL A 36 -0.90 -17.38 2.53
N HIS A 37 -1.37 -16.23 2.06
CA HIS A 37 -1.64 -15.96 0.65
C HIS A 37 -0.79 -14.78 0.20
N LEU A 38 0.14 -15.01 -0.73
CA LEU A 38 0.98 -13.98 -1.34
C LEU A 38 0.53 -13.75 -2.77
N VAL A 39 0.18 -12.50 -3.07
CA VAL A 39 -0.44 -12.10 -4.33
C VAL A 39 0.08 -10.72 -4.72
N GLY A 40 0.49 -10.55 -5.98
CA GLY A 40 0.90 -9.25 -6.53
C GLY A 40 2.33 -9.24 -7.05
N GLY A 41 2.83 -8.06 -7.39
CA GLY A 41 4.07 -7.92 -8.16
C GLY A 41 3.97 -8.57 -9.54
N PHE A 42 4.95 -8.29 -10.39
CA PHE A 42 5.12 -8.91 -11.70
C PHE A 42 6.60 -8.83 -12.07
N GLU A 43 7.01 -9.40 -13.20
CA GLU A 43 8.38 -9.27 -13.69
C GLU A 43 8.60 -7.87 -14.30
N ASP A 44 8.85 -6.90 -13.43
CA ASP A 44 8.97 -5.48 -13.73
C ASP A 44 10.32 -5.06 -14.33
N VAL A 45 11.23 -6.02 -14.53
CA VAL A 45 12.49 -5.83 -15.25
C VAL A 45 12.36 -6.37 -16.67
N SER A 46 12.82 -5.60 -17.66
CA SER A 46 12.90 -6.08 -19.04
C SER A 46 13.93 -7.22 -19.16
N PRO A 47 13.59 -8.36 -19.79
CA PRO A 47 14.54 -9.44 -20.03
C PRO A 47 15.76 -9.00 -20.89
N ASN A 48 15.65 -7.88 -21.60
CA ASN A 48 16.73 -7.33 -22.42
C ASN A 48 17.75 -6.47 -21.63
N HIS A 49 17.52 -6.20 -20.34
CA HIS A 49 18.48 -5.45 -19.51
C HIS A 49 19.70 -6.26 -19.06
N GLY A 50 19.72 -7.58 -19.28
CA GLY A 50 20.90 -8.42 -19.02
C GLY A 50 22.13 -8.13 -19.87
N ASN A 51 22.06 -7.20 -20.85
CA ASN A 51 23.14 -6.91 -21.79
C ASN A 51 23.67 -5.46 -21.75
N CYS A 52 23.16 -4.60 -20.86
CA CYS A 52 23.62 -3.21 -20.77
C CYS A 52 24.66 -3.04 -19.65
N ASN A 53 25.95 -3.12 -20.03
CA ASN A 53 27.10 -2.81 -19.15
C ASN A 53 27.24 -1.30 -18.88
N THR A 54 26.23 -0.64 -18.31
CA THR A 54 26.37 0.73 -17.79
C THR A 54 26.59 0.68 -16.28
N ARG A 55 27.85 0.91 -15.88
CA ARG A 55 28.43 0.86 -14.52
C ARG A 55 27.84 1.87 -13.50
N SER A 56 26.60 2.33 -13.68
CA SER A 56 25.99 3.41 -12.88
C SER A 56 24.59 3.10 -12.33
N GLU A 57 24.00 1.94 -12.64
CA GLU A 57 22.67 1.62 -12.11
C GLU A 57 22.77 1.03 -10.70
N SER A 58 22.01 1.58 -9.75
CA SER A 58 21.90 1.00 -8.42
C SER A 58 21.39 -0.45 -8.54
N GLN A 59 21.85 -1.34 -7.65
CA GLN A 59 21.43 -2.75 -7.65
C GLN A 59 19.89 -2.93 -7.59
N GLU A 60 19.18 -1.97 -6.98
CA GLU A 60 17.71 -1.91 -6.96
C GLU A 60 17.10 -1.75 -8.36
N LYS A 61 17.75 -1.00 -9.26
CA LYS A 61 17.26 -0.75 -10.62
C LYS A 61 17.42 -1.96 -11.54
N LEU A 62 18.42 -2.80 -11.27
CA LEU A 62 18.70 -4.03 -12.02
C LEU A 62 17.80 -5.20 -11.60
N ALA A 63 17.35 -5.22 -10.34
CA ALA A 63 16.50 -6.27 -9.79
C ALA A 63 14.99 -5.98 -9.90
N GLY A 64 14.61 -4.74 -10.25
CA GLY A 64 13.23 -4.28 -10.22
C GLY A 64 12.74 -4.05 -8.79
N TYR A 65 11.48 -3.69 -8.64
CA TYR A 65 10.84 -3.46 -7.34
C TYR A 65 10.15 -4.72 -6.83
N SER A 66 9.54 -5.50 -7.72
CA SER A 66 8.70 -6.64 -7.36
C SER A 66 9.51 -7.81 -6.79
N PHE A 67 10.61 -8.20 -7.43
CA PHE A 67 11.40 -9.36 -6.99
C PHE A 67 12.02 -9.16 -5.59
N PRO A 68 12.72 -8.05 -5.28
CA PRO A 68 13.27 -7.83 -3.94
C PRO A 68 12.20 -7.84 -2.85
N LEU A 69 11.02 -7.28 -3.11
CA LEU A 69 9.91 -7.28 -2.15
C LEU A 69 9.40 -8.71 -1.90
N CYS A 70 9.12 -9.45 -2.97
CA CYS A 70 8.62 -10.81 -2.87
C CYS A 70 9.62 -11.74 -2.15
N ALA A 71 10.90 -11.65 -2.53
CA ALA A 71 11.98 -12.42 -1.90
C ALA A 71 12.08 -12.10 -0.41
N LYS A 72 12.01 -10.81 -0.05
CA LYS A 72 12.07 -10.37 1.34
C LYS A 72 10.87 -10.89 2.16
N ILE A 73 9.67 -10.92 1.60
CA ILE A 73 8.48 -11.50 2.28
C ILE A 73 8.70 -12.99 2.56
N VAL A 74 9.12 -13.77 1.57
CA VAL A 74 9.36 -15.21 1.73
C VAL A 74 10.49 -15.49 2.73
N GLU A 75 11.59 -14.75 2.65
CA GLU A 75 12.70 -14.84 3.60
C GLU A 75 12.23 -14.53 5.03
N THR A 76 11.42 -13.48 5.20
CA THR A 76 10.92 -13.09 6.52
C THR A 76 10.01 -14.16 7.10
N LEU A 77 9.12 -14.76 6.29
CA LEU A 77 8.28 -15.88 6.73
C LEU A 77 9.12 -17.10 7.14
N TRP A 78 10.16 -17.41 6.37
CA TRP A 78 11.05 -18.55 6.64
C TRP A 78 11.85 -18.39 7.93
N ASN A 79 12.31 -17.18 8.24
CA ASN A 79 13.19 -16.91 9.39
C ASN A 79 12.43 -16.73 10.72
N ARG A 80 11.10 -16.84 10.70
CA ARG A 80 10.25 -16.65 11.87
C ARG A 80 9.99 -17.96 12.62
N GLN A 81 9.62 -17.83 13.89
CA GLN A 81 9.32 -18.99 14.75
C GLN A 81 7.90 -19.52 14.53
N GLU A 82 6.98 -18.66 14.10
CA GLU A 82 5.62 -19.06 13.77
C GLU A 82 5.58 -20.01 12.57
N LYS A 83 4.62 -20.93 12.56
CA LYS A 83 4.44 -21.90 11.47
C LYS A 83 3.54 -21.30 10.39
N PHE A 84 4.07 -21.13 9.18
CA PHE A 84 3.34 -20.60 8.04
C PHE A 84 3.09 -21.66 6.98
N HIS A 85 1.85 -21.78 6.53
CA HIS A 85 1.47 -22.62 5.41
C HIS A 85 1.11 -21.75 4.21
N ILE A 86 1.96 -21.77 3.18
CA ILE A 86 1.69 -21.02 1.94
C ILE A 86 0.58 -21.72 1.16
N ARG A 87 -0.64 -21.17 1.24
CA ARG A 87 -1.82 -21.65 0.52
C ARG A 87 -1.89 -21.11 -0.90
N THR A 88 -1.38 -19.90 -1.11
CA THR A 88 -1.34 -19.27 -2.43
C THR A 88 -0.05 -18.50 -2.59
N LEU A 89 0.62 -18.74 -3.71
CA LEU A 89 1.80 -18.01 -4.17
C LEU A 89 1.55 -17.57 -5.62
N PHE A 90 0.97 -16.39 -5.80
CA PHE A 90 0.64 -15.82 -7.11
C PHE A 90 1.33 -14.48 -7.29
N ILE A 91 2.65 -14.55 -7.40
CA ILE A 91 3.55 -13.40 -7.47
C ILE A 91 4.46 -13.50 -8.69
N LEU A 92 5.07 -12.37 -9.09
CA LEU A 92 6.08 -12.32 -10.16
C LEU A 92 5.60 -13.00 -11.45
N GLY A 93 6.35 -13.98 -11.99
CA GLY A 93 6.00 -14.69 -13.22
C GLY A 93 4.61 -15.31 -13.21
N HIS A 94 4.10 -15.76 -12.05
CA HIS A 94 2.72 -16.24 -11.95
C HIS A 94 1.69 -15.15 -12.18
N ASN A 95 2.00 -13.91 -11.79
CA ASN A 95 1.16 -12.74 -12.01
C ASN A 95 1.62 -11.89 -13.21
N THR A 96 2.47 -12.41 -14.10
CA THR A 96 2.98 -11.64 -15.24
C THR A 96 2.26 -12.03 -16.53
N ARG A 97 1.77 -11.03 -17.25
CA ARG A 97 1.41 -11.13 -18.68
C ARG A 97 2.29 -10.20 -19.50
N ARG A 98 2.48 -10.50 -20.77
CA ARG A 98 3.25 -9.66 -21.70
C ARG A 98 2.40 -9.26 -22.90
N ASP A 99 2.55 -8.03 -23.37
CA ASP A 99 1.97 -7.59 -24.65
C ASP A 99 2.79 -8.08 -25.86
N LEU A 100 2.40 -7.69 -27.07
CA LEU A 100 3.06 -8.11 -28.30
C LEU A 100 4.48 -7.53 -28.42
N GLU A 101 4.70 -6.39 -27.77
CA GLU A 101 5.96 -5.66 -27.68
C GLU A 101 6.87 -6.23 -26.57
N GLY A 102 6.38 -7.16 -25.77
CA GLY A 102 7.10 -7.83 -24.70
C GLY A 102 7.11 -7.08 -23.36
N ASN A 103 6.38 -5.97 -23.25
CA ASN A 103 6.24 -5.23 -21.99
C ASN A 103 5.48 -6.09 -20.98
N ALA A 104 5.96 -6.12 -19.74
CA ALA A 104 5.36 -6.89 -18.68
C ALA A 104 4.28 -6.09 -17.94
N TYR A 105 3.19 -6.77 -17.59
CA TYR A 105 2.10 -6.23 -16.81
C TYR A 105 1.63 -7.26 -15.79
N PRO A 106 1.05 -6.83 -14.67
CA PRO A 106 0.32 -7.73 -13.79
C PRO A 106 -0.91 -8.33 -14.50
N ILE A 107 -1.24 -9.59 -14.20
CA ILE A 107 -2.50 -10.23 -14.63
C ILE A 107 -3.67 -9.61 -13.85
N PHE A 108 -3.50 -9.42 -12.54
CA PHE A 108 -4.43 -8.66 -11.71
C PHE A 108 -3.71 -7.81 -10.68
N ASN A 109 -4.35 -6.70 -10.31
CA ASN A 109 -3.82 -5.65 -9.43
C ASN A 109 -4.39 -5.70 -8.00
N GLY A 110 -5.31 -6.63 -7.73
CA GLY A 110 -6.00 -6.69 -6.45
C GLY A 110 -6.77 -7.99 -6.25
N PHE A 111 -7.14 -8.23 -5.00
CA PHE A 111 -7.95 -9.37 -4.59
C PHE A 111 -8.82 -8.99 -3.38
N MET A 112 -9.87 -9.76 -3.16
CA MET A 112 -10.71 -9.72 -1.97
C MET A 112 -10.49 -10.99 -1.14
N VAL A 113 -10.62 -10.87 0.17
CA VAL A 113 -10.62 -12.01 1.10
C VAL A 113 -11.98 -12.11 1.76
N GLY A 114 -12.61 -13.29 1.67
CA GLY A 114 -13.80 -13.61 2.47
C GLY A 114 -13.40 -13.85 3.91
N THR A 115 -13.70 -12.95 4.83
CA THR A 115 -13.23 -13.01 6.24
C THR A 115 -13.78 -14.19 7.02
N SER A 116 -14.93 -14.75 6.63
CA SER A 116 -15.52 -15.94 7.24
C SER A 116 -14.96 -17.25 6.66
N THR A 117 -14.47 -17.24 5.43
CA THR A 117 -14.08 -18.44 4.66
C THR A 117 -12.57 -18.55 4.45
N GLY A 118 -11.83 -17.44 4.55
CA GLY A 118 -10.44 -17.34 4.11
C GLY A 118 -10.26 -17.40 2.59
N SER A 119 -11.35 -17.42 1.80
CA SER A 119 -11.26 -17.55 0.34
C SER A 119 -10.75 -16.26 -0.29
N ILE A 120 -9.80 -16.38 -1.21
CA ILE A 120 -9.28 -15.26 -2.01
C ILE A 120 -9.92 -15.25 -3.40
N THR A 121 -10.21 -14.08 -3.94
CA THR A 121 -10.75 -13.93 -5.31
C THR A 121 -10.17 -12.67 -5.96
N PRO A 122 -9.67 -12.73 -7.20
CA PRO A 122 -9.22 -11.53 -7.92
C PRO A 122 -10.32 -10.46 -7.93
N ALA A 123 -9.95 -9.21 -7.67
CA ALA A 123 -10.90 -8.12 -7.57
C ALA A 123 -10.26 -6.80 -8.04
N SER A 124 -11.10 -5.93 -8.59
CA SER A 124 -10.74 -4.54 -8.88
C SER A 124 -11.68 -3.63 -8.10
N PHE A 125 -11.13 -2.53 -7.59
CA PHE A 125 -11.87 -1.57 -6.79
C PHE A 125 -11.81 -0.22 -7.48
N ASP A 126 -12.94 0.17 -8.08
CA ASP A 126 -13.09 1.53 -8.57
C ASP A 126 -13.05 2.54 -7.42
N ARG A 127 -12.99 3.83 -7.77
CA ARG A 127 -12.88 4.93 -6.82
C ARG A 127 -13.99 4.94 -5.75
N THR A 128 -15.20 4.47 -6.07
CA THR A 128 -16.33 4.47 -5.12
C THR A 128 -16.17 3.44 -4.01
N LEU A 129 -15.40 2.37 -4.26
CA LEU A 129 -15.16 1.28 -3.31
C LEU A 129 -13.95 1.50 -2.41
N ARG A 130 -13.12 2.53 -2.66
CA ARG A 130 -11.88 2.83 -1.90
C ARG A 130 -12.12 3.62 -0.60
N CYS A 131 -13.36 3.67 -0.13
CA CYS A 131 -13.78 4.38 1.07
C CYS A 131 -13.21 3.76 2.37
N PRO A 132 -13.32 4.46 3.51
CA PRO A 132 -13.59 5.89 3.65
C PRO A 132 -12.34 6.74 3.38
N ASP A 133 -12.56 8.02 3.06
CA ASP A 133 -11.55 9.09 3.12
C ASP A 133 -10.25 8.79 2.35
N GLU A 134 -10.45 8.29 1.13
CA GLU A 134 -9.40 7.77 0.25
C GLU A 134 -8.22 8.73 0.07
N ILE A 135 -8.47 10.02 -0.21
CA ILE A 135 -7.42 11.02 -0.44
C ILE A 135 -6.50 11.16 0.78
N VAL A 136 -7.06 11.30 1.97
CA VAL A 136 -6.25 11.44 3.19
C VAL A 136 -5.49 10.16 3.50
N ARG A 137 -6.04 8.98 3.22
CA ARG A 137 -5.31 7.72 3.37
C ARG A 137 -4.14 7.60 2.39
N ARG A 138 -4.26 8.11 1.17
CA ARG A 138 -3.16 8.14 0.21
C ARG A 138 -2.08 9.14 0.58
N ILE A 139 -2.47 10.36 0.98
CA ILE A 139 -1.54 11.37 1.49
C ILE A 139 -0.76 10.80 2.67
N ARG A 140 -1.43 10.09 3.58
CA ARG A 140 -0.78 9.39 4.69
C ARG A 140 0.35 8.48 4.21
N VAL A 141 0.13 7.67 3.17
CA VAL A 141 1.17 6.79 2.60
C VAL A 141 2.35 7.60 2.08
N SER A 142 2.09 8.62 1.25
CA SER A 142 3.15 9.45 0.66
C SER A 142 3.84 10.41 1.65
N ALA A 143 3.19 10.79 2.74
CA ALA A 143 3.70 11.72 3.74
C ALA A 143 4.46 11.05 4.89
N SER A 144 4.11 9.80 5.20
CA SER A 144 4.58 9.09 6.41
C SER A 144 6.09 8.94 6.52
N TYR A 145 6.82 8.98 5.42
CA TYR A 145 8.28 8.83 5.45
C TYR A 145 9.00 10.02 6.11
N GLU A 146 8.37 11.20 6.15
CA GLU A 146 8.89 12.39 6.83
C GLU A 146 8.34 12.55 8.25
N ASP A 147 7.27 11.83 8.60
CA ASP A 147 6.70 11.84 9.95
C ASP A 147 7.35 10.76 10.82
N SER A 148 8.22 11.17 11.73
CA SER A 148 8.94 10.25 12.62
C SER A 148 8.03 9.35 13.46
N SER A 149 6.76 9.73 13.68
CA SER A 149 5.80 8.89 14.42
C SER A 149 5.40 7.62 13.67
N TRP A 150 5.59 7.61 12.35
CA TRP A 150 5.30 6.50 11.43
C TRP A 150 6.52 5.70 11.00
N LYS A 151 7.73 6.08 11.43
CA LYS A 151 8.97 5.38 11.06
C LYS A 151 8.86 3.88 11.38
N GLY A 152 8.97 3.07 10.33
CA GLY A 152 8.96 1.61 10.42
C GLY A 152 7.61 1.00 10.81
N LYS A 153 6.48 1.67 10.56
CA LYS A 153 5.15 1.13 10.88
C LYS A 153 4.31 0.89 9.63
N LEU A 154 3.55 -0.20 9.62
CA LEU A 154 2.49 -0.37 8.65
C LEU A 154 1.30 0.51 9.05
N MET A 155 0.69 1.18 8.08
CA MET A 155 -0.43 2.10 8.33
C MET A 155 -1.72 1.33 8.60
N GLU A 156 -2.00 1.04 9.87
CA GLU A 156 -3.28 0.47 10.28
C GLU A 156 -4.41 1.49 10.16
N THR A 157 -5.59 1.01 9.75
CA THR A 157 -6.78 1.86 9.56
C THR A 157 -8.06 1.28 10.11
N TYR A 158 -8.12 -0.02 10.47
CA TYR A 158 -9.34 -0.66 10.93
C TYR A 158 -9.19 -1.19 12.35
N ASP A 159 -10.05 -0.74 13.26
CA ASP A 159 -10.14 -1.23 14.61
C ASP A 159 -11.24 -2.28 14.69
N THR A 160 -10.84 -3.54 14.84
CA THR A 160 -11.73 -4.70 14.90
C THR A 160 -12.53 -4.79 16.20
N GLN A 161 -12.06 -4.18 17.29
CA GLN A 161 -12.76 -4.22 18.58
C GLN A 161 -13.97 -3.28 18.59
N THR A 162 -13.84 -2.14 17.90
CA THR A 162 -14.88 -1.11 17.86
C THR A 162 -15.63 -1.03 16.53
N ASP A 163 -15.29 -1.89 15.56
CA ASP A 163 -15.85 -1.91 14.21
C ASP A 163 -15.76 -0.55 13.49
N GLN A 164 -14.58 0.09 13.59
CA GLN A 164 -14.37 1.46 13.13
C GLN A 164 -13.15 1.58 12.22
N PHE A 165 -13.27 2.41 11.19
CA PHE A 165 -12.10 2.94 10.51
C PHE A 165 -11.51 4.10 11.32
N LYS A 166 -10.29 3.93 11.82
CA LYS A 166 -9.54 4.96 12.57
C LYS A 166 -8.32 5.39 11.77
N ILE A 167 -8.47 6.48 11.04
CA ILE A 167 -7.37 7.08 10.27
C ILE A 167 -6.55 7.93 11.22
N ALA A 168 -5.44 7.38 11.69
CA ALA A 168 -4.55 8.06 12.62
C ALA A 168 -3.86 9.28 11.98
N PRO A 169 -3.51 10.31 12.77
CA PRO A 169 -2.86 11.52 12.28
C PRO A 169 -1.54 11.24 11.56
N CYS A 170 -1.25 12.01 10.52
CA CYS A 170 0.04 12.06 9.87
C CYS A 170 0.36 13.52 9.55
N CYS A 171 1.61 13.91 9.79
CA CYS A 171 2.08 15.25 9.56
C CYS A 171 2.71 15.32 8.16
N TRP A 172 2.13 16.12 7.26
CA TRP A 172 2.85 16.56 6.06
C TRP A 172 3.62 17.85 6.35
N THR A 173 4.72 18.03 5.63
CA THR A 173 5.65 19.15 5.80
C THR A 173 5.48 20.18 4.68
N LEU A 174 6.07 21.38 4.85
CA LEU A 174 6.14 22.36 3.76
C LEU A 174 6.88 21.82 2.54
N ARG A 175 7.83 20.90 2.72
CA ARG A 175 8.51 20.24 1.59
C ARG A 175 7.52 19.43 0.75
N GLN A 176 6.55 18.76 1.36
CA GLN A 176 5.53 18.01 0.63
C GLN A 176 4.58 18.94 -0.13
N LEU A 177 4.27 20.11 0.43
CA LEU A 177 3.55 21.16 -0.28
C LEU A 177 4.35 21.67 -1.49
N ASP A 178 5.63 21.99 -1.30
CA ASP A 178 6.51 22.48 -2.38
C ASP A 178 6.63 21.46 -3.52
N ILE A 179 6.79 20.16 -3.18
CA ILE A 179 6.79 19.07 -4.15
C ILE A 179 5.44 19.00 -4.88
N SER A 180 4.32 19.09 -4.15
CA SER A 180 2.97 19.04 -4.72
C SER A 180 2.71 20.19 -5.69
N LEU A 181 3.15 21.41 -5.35
CA LEU A 181 3.07 22.58 -6.23
C LEU A 181 3.94 22.41 -7.47
N SER A 182 5.20 21.98 -7.30
CA SER A 182 6.14 21.81 -8.41
C SER A 182 5.67 20.75 -9.41
N LEU A 183 5.07 19.66 -8.92
CA LEU A 183 4.63 18.56 -9.77
C LEU A 183 3.36 18.88 -10.59
N GLN A 184 2.59 19.91 -10.21
CA GLN A 184 1.39 20.29 -10.96
C GLN A 184 1.69 20.84 -12.36
N ASP A 185 2.86 21.44 -12.56
CA ASP A 185 3.29 22.04 -13.82
C ASP A 185 3.68 21.02 -14.90
N TYR A 186 3.81 19.74 -14.53
CA TYR A 186 4.19 18.67 -15.44
C TYR A 186 2.98 18.04 -16.15
N SER A 187 3.23 17.53 -17.36
CA SER A 187 2.24 16.75 -18.11
C SER A 187 2.02 15.37 -17.50
N ASP A 188 0.90 14.72 -17.84
CA ASP A 188 0.58 13.40 -17.30
C ASP A 188 1.64 12.32 -17.60
N PRO A 189 2.25 12.23 -18.80
CA PRO A 189 3.33 11.29 -19.07
C PRO A 189 4.59 11.56 -18.22
N GLU A 190 4.92 12.84 -17.97
CA GLU A 190 6.05 13.21 -17.12
C GLU A 190 5.80 12.84 -15.67
N ILE A 191 4.60 13.11 -15.15
CA ILE A 191 4.20 12.71 -13.79
C ILE A 191 4.28 11.20 -13.65
N LEU A 192 3.74 10.46 -14.62
CA LEU A 192 3.74 9.01 -14.61
C LEU A 192 5.18 8.46 -14.56
N LEU A 193 6.09 9.01 -15.37
CA LEU A 193 7.49 8.61 -15.38
C LEU A 193 8.24 8.94 -14.08
N MET A 194 7.93 10.09 -13.46
CA MET A 194 8.61 10.53 -12.24
C MET A 194 8.06 9.88 -10.96
N CYS A 195 6.78 9.55 -10.93
CA CYS A 195 6.07 9.19 -9.70
C CYS A 195 5.68 7.70 -9.61
N SER A 196 5.71 6.94 -10.71
CA SER A 196 5.38 5.52 -10.71
C SER A 196 6.62 4.64 -10.63
N THR A 197 6.51 3.51 -9.94
CA THR A 197 7.51 2.42 -9.96
C THR A 197 7.43 1.57 -11.23
N SER A 198 6.30 1.61 -11.94
CA SER A 198 6.06 0.88 -13.18
C SER A 198 5.17 1.68 -14.15
N PRO A 199 5.68 2.75 -14.79
CA PRO A 199 4.88 3.69 -15.58
C PRO A 199 3.96 3.06 -16.63
N SER A 200 4.41 1.98 -17.30
CA SER A 200 3.59 1.29 -18.30
C SER A 200 2.45 0.46 -17.72
N ALA A 201 2.53 0.07 -16.44
CA ALA A 201 1.60 -0.88 -15.82
C ALA A 201 0.57 -0.23 -14.89
N GLU A 202 0.62 1.09 -14.70
CA GLU A 202 -0.30 1.81 -13.82
C GLU A 202 -1.75 1.79 -14.31
N ALA A 203 -2.67 1.94 -13.35
CA ALA A 203 -4.08 2.12 -13.68
C ALA A 203 -4.33 3.44 -14.42
N PRO A 204 -5.35 3.53 -15.30
CA PRO A 204 -5.65 4.76 -16.06
C PRO A 204 -5.90 5.99 -15.18
N ASP A 205 -6.34 5.81 -13.93
CA ASP A 205 -6.62 6.87 -12.97
C ASP A 205 -5.41 7.25 -12.08
N PHE A 206 -4.21 6.72 -12.33
CA PHE A 206 -3.03 6.96 -11.50
C PHE A 206 -2.70 8.46 -11.37
N VAL A 207 -2.53 9.15 -12.51
CA VAL A 207 -2.14 10.58 -12.51
C VAL A 207 -3.27 11.46 -11.95
N GLU A 208 -4.53 11.17 -12.29
CA GLU A 208 -5.69 11.87 -11.71
C GLU A 208 -5.68 11.76 -10.17
N ASN A 209 -5.42 10.56 -9.63
CA ASN A 209 -5.34 10.36 -8.19
C ASN A 209 -4.15 11.07 -7.54
N MET A 210 -3.03 11.25 -8.24
CA MET A 210 -1.90 12.05 -7.75
C MET A 210 -2.28 13.54 -7.69
N ARG A 211 -2.87 14.08 -8.75
CA ARG A 211 -3.31 15.49 -8.79
C ARG A 211 -4.30 15.81 -7.68
N ARG A 212 -5.29 14.94 -7.44
CA ARG A 212 -6.25 15.11 -6.33
C ARG A 212 -5.61 15.13 -4.94
N GLN A 213 -4.51 14.40 -4.73
CA GLN A 213 -3.76 14.45 -3.47
C GLN A 213 -3.03 15.78 -3.31
N TRP A 214 -2.41 16.26 -4.39
CA TRP A 214 -1.71 17.55 -4.41
C TRP A 214 -2.66 18.72 -4.23
N GLU A 215 -3.81 18.71 -4.90
CA GLU A 215 -4.89 19.68 -4.71
C GLU A 215 -5.29 19.77 -3.24
N TYR A 216 -5.53 18.61 -2.59
CA TYR A 216 -5.86 18.58 -1.17
C TYR A 216 -4.73 19.13 -0.28
N LEU A 217 -3.46 18.84 -0.58
CA LEU A 217 -2.33 19.38 0.16
C LEU A 217 -2.17 20.89 -0.02
N VAL A 218 -2.51 21.42 -1.20
CA VAL A 218 -2.52 22.87 -1.48
C VAL A 218 -3.68 23.57 -0.78
N GLU A 219 -4.87 22.95 -0.75
CA GLU A 219 -6.05 23.47 -0.04
C GLU A 219 -5.88 23.41 1.48
N HIS A 220 -5.20 22.37 2.00
CA HIS A 220 -4.98 22.11 3.42
C HIS A 220 -3.49 21.95 3.75
N PRO A 221 -2.68 23.02 3.63
CA PRO A 221 -1.24 22.95 3.83
C PRO A 221 -0.87 22.65 5.29
N ASP A 222 -1.72 23.00 6.24
CA ASP A 222 -1.57 22.65 7.65
C ASP A 222 -2.32 21.35 7.97
N TRP A 223 -1.58 20.26 8.20
CA TRP A 223 -2.15 18.95 8.55
C TRP A 223 -3.10 18.97 9.76
N ARG A 224 -2.98 19.98 10.62
CA ARG A 224 -3.87 20.17 11.79
C ARG A 224 -5.30 20.51 11.39
N GLU A 225 -5.55 21.00 10.18
CA GLU A 225 -6.90 21.16 9.64
C GLU A 225 -7.56 19.79 9.39
N THR A 226 -6.79 18.83 8.90
CA THR A 226 -7.26 17.46 8.65
C THR A 226 -7.32 16.62 9.93
N PHE A 227 -6.36 16.80 10.83
CA PHE A 227 -6.28 16.13 12.14
C PHE A 227 -6.22 17.13 13.30
N PRO A 228 -7.34 17.82 13.61
CA PRO A 228 -7.40 18.77 14.71
C PRO A 228 -6.99 18.14 16.03
N MET A 229 -6.17 18.84 16.82
CA MET A 229 -5.66 18.35 18.10
C MET A 229 -4.97 16.98 18.02
N LYS A 230 -4.44 16.62 16.83
CA LYS A 230 -3.84 15.31 16.58
C LYS A 230 -4.80 14.14 16.88
N GLN A 231 -6.10 14.35 16.67
CA GLN A 231 -7.10 13.32 16.81
C GLN A 231 -7.27 12.52 15.50
N PRO A 232 -7.52 11.21 15.58
CA PRO A 232 -7.80 10.40 14.39
C PRO A 232 -9.13 10.80 13.74
N ARG A 233 -9.25 10.57 12.43
CA ARG A 233 -10.54 10.64 11.74
C ARG A 233 -11.23 9.28 11.88
N ILE A 234 -12.33 9.24 12.61
CA ILE A 234 -13.06 8.01 12.93
C ILE A 234 -14.28 7.89 12.04
N PHE A 235 -14.51 6.69 11.49
CA PHE A 235 -15.65 6.35 10.65
C PHE A 235 -16.32 5.08 11.15
N GLU A 236 -17.65 5.12 11.23
CA GLU A 236 -18.48 3.99 11.62
C GLU A 236 -19.17 3.38 10.41
N ARG A 237 -19.40 2.07 10.47
CA ARG A 237 -20.19 1.36 9.47
C ARG A 237 -21.66 1.77 9.62
N THR A 238 -22.29 2.04 8.48
CA THR A 238 -23.72 2.36 8.37
C THR A 238 -24.53 1.08 8.15
N ALA A 239 -25.84 1.12 8.39
CA ALA A 239 -26.72 -0.03 8.20
C ALA A 239 -26.76 -0.48 6.73
N GLU A 240 -26.59 0.46 5.80
CA GLU A 240 -26.55 0.25 4.35
C GLU A 240 -25.17 -0.28 3.87
N GLY A 241 -24.20 -0.46 4.77
CA GLY A 241 -22.87 -0.98 4.46
C GLY A 241 -21.83 0.06 4.02
N GLY A 242 -22.19 1.34 4.00
CA GLY A 242 -21.25 2.47 3.79
C GLY A 242 -20.56 2.94 5.07
N TRP A 243 -19.81 4.04 4.99
CA TRP A 243 -19.06 4.63 6.12
C TRP A 243 -19.52 6.06 6.42
N ARG A 244 -19.69 6.38 7.71
CA ARG A 244 -20.04 7.73 8.17
C ARG A 244 -18.96 8.28 9.10
N ARG A 245 -18.47 9.49 8.80
CA ARG A 245 -17.48 10.19 9.65
C ARG A 245 -18.13 10.60 10.97
N GLN A 246 -17.51 10.24 12.09
CA GLN A 246 -17.87 10.82 13.39
C GLN A 246 -17.48 12.29 13.41
N LYS A 247 -18.38 13.16 13.88
CA LYS A 247 -18.04 14.57 14.09
C LYS A 247 -17.02 14.64 15.21
N ALA A 248 -15.92 15.37 14.98
CA ALA A 248 -15.00 15.68 16.06
C ALA A 248 -15.77 16.46 17.13
N LEU A 249 -15.68 16.02 18.39
CA LEU A 249 -16.12 16.82 19.52
C LEU A 249 -15.17 18.03 19.59
N ILE A 250 -15.63 19.17 19.10
CA ILE A 250 -14.94 20.44 19.30
C ILE A 250 -15.27 20.86 20.75
N PRO A 251 -14.26 21.09 21.61
CA PRO A 251 -14.49 21.66 22.94
C PRO A 251 -15.17 23.02 22.88
#